data_AF-A0A2G7GQ26-F1
#
_entry.id   AF-A0A2G7GQ26-F1
#
_cell.length_a   1.000
_cell.length_b   1.000
_cell.length_c   1.000
_cell.angle_alpha   90.00
_cell.angle_beta   90.00
_cell.angle_gamma   90.00
#
_symmetry.space_group_name_H-M   'P 1'
#
loop_
_entity.id
_entity.type
_entity.pdbx_description
1 polymer ?
#
loop_
_entity_poly.entity_id
_entity_poly.type
_entity_poly.pdbx_seq_one_letter_code
_entity_poly.pdbx_strand_id
1 'polypeptide(L)'
;MLKIQKLLHPTNLLITAISLTLAACPTNQTTTTSPDSANPSPTANIPGVTNVGEINFTTTSTGAQGFFDAVNGSNATRVEVSGTNPINVYGWAILANKGRPADNVIITYGDNDTVVAVAPVNVERPDIVKILNNSAFANSGWNINIDAATLPEGSVILKAWAYDSETKEATQLTTTPEIVVTR
;
A
#
# COMPACT_ATOMS: atom_id res chain seq x y z
N MET A 1 16.67 10.59 50.04
CA MET A 1 15.84 9.38 49.86
C MET A 1 15.79 9.10 48.36
N LEU A 2 16.75 8.38 47.77
CA LEU A 2 16.79 6.92 47.60
C LEU A 2 15.53 6.33 46.96
N LYS A 3 15.60 6.00 45.67
CA LYS A 3 15.22 4.67 45.17
C LYS A 3 15.92 4.37 43.83
N ILE A 4 16.84 3.42 43.94
CA ILE A 4 17.57 2.74 42.87
C ILE A 4 16.59 1.71 42.27
N GLN A 5 16.47 1.64 40.94
CA GLN A 5 15.87 0.49 40.28
C GLN A 5 16.95 -0.29 39.53
N LYS A 6 17.00 -1.59 39.86
CA LYS A 6 17.98 -2.57 39.42
C LYS A 6 17.65 -3.12 38.02
N LEU A 7 18.73 -3.23 37.25
CA LEU A 7 19.07 -4.16 36.18
C LEU A 7 18.36 -5.54 36.25
N LEU A 8 17.93 -6.07 35.10
CA LEU A 8 18.08 -7.50 34.75
C LEU A 8 18.08 -7.69 33.22
N HIS A 9 19.25 -8.00 32.67
CA HIS A 9 19.43 -8.62 31.35
C HIS A 9 19.31 -10.15 31.51
N PRO A 10 18.70 -10.88 30.57
CA PRO A 10 18.79 -12.34 30.57
C PRO A 10 20.08 -12.82 29.87
N THR A 11 20.89 -13.54 30.65
CA THR A 11 22.12 -14.25 30.26
C THR A 11 21.78 -15.58 29.59
N ASN A 12 22.54 -15.91 28.54
CA ASN A 12 22.53 -17.15 27.78
C ASN A 12 22.95 -18.41 28.59
N LEU A 13 22.55 -19.56 28.03
CA LEU A 13 23.25 -20.86 27.99
C LEU A 13 22.79 -21.95 28.98
N LEU A 14 22.21 -23.04 28.44
CA LEU A 14 22.59 -24.41 28.80
C LEU A 14 22.20 -25.39 27.67
N ILE A 15 23.22 -25.92 27.01
CA ILE A 15 23.14 -27.02 26.04
C ILE A 15 23.19 -28.33 26.84
N THR A 16 22.24 -29.22 26.62
CA THR A 16 22.35 -30.63 27.03
C THR A 16 22.21 -31.52 25.80
N ALA A 17 23.30 -32.21 25.47
CA ALA A 17 23.37 -33.22 24.44
C ALA A 17 22.95 -34.57 25.03
N ILE A 18 22.09 -35.31 24.32
CA ILE A 18 21.89 -36.74 24.52
C ILE A 18 21.98 -37.40 23.14
N SER A 19 23.06 -38.15 22.94
CA SER A 19 23.25 -39.03 21.79
C SER A 19 22.84 -40.45 22.17
N LEU A 20 21.91 -41.05 21.42
CA LEU A 20 21.78 -42.51 21.30
C LEU A 20 21.61 -42.88 19.82
N THR A 21 22.45 -43.83 19.42
CA THR A 21 22.62 -44.52 18.14
C THR A 21 21.49 -45.56 17.90
N LEU A 22 21.21 -46.18 16.75
CA LEU A 22 21.97 -46.60 15.56
C LEU A 22 20.97 -47.09 14.45
N ALA A 23 21.43 -47.13 13.19
CA ALA A 23 21.11 -48.09 12.09
C ALA A 23 20.13 -47.73 10.91
N ALA A 24 20.76 -47.61 9.71
CA ALA A 24 20.42 -48.06 8.33
C ALA A 24 19.05 -47.68 7.69
N CYS A 25 18.87 -47.30 6.42
CA CYS A 25 19.60 -47.44 5.13
C CYS A 25 18.99 -46.42 4.08
N PRO A 26 19.38 -46.40 2.78
CA PRO A 26 19.60 -45.15 2.00
C PRO A 26 18.47 -44.70 1.05
N THR A 27 18.71 -43.52 0.46
CA THR A 27 18.20 -42.99 -0.83
C THR A 27 16.84 -42.28 -0.83
N ASN A 28 16.86 -40.95 -0.81
CA ASN A 28 16.40 -40.11 -1.93
C ASN A 28 16.63 -38.63 -1.61
N GLN A 29 17.22 -37.91 -2.57
CA GLN A 29 17.23 -36.44 -2.60
C GLN A 29 15.78 -35.96 -2.57
N THR A 30 15.39 -35.27 -1.49
CA THR A 30 14.29 -34.32 -1.53
C THR A 30 14.86 -33.01 -1.06
N THR A 31 15.17 -32.15 -2.03
CA THR A 31 15.42 -30.74 -1.83
C THR A 31 14.26 -30.16 -1.02
N THR A 32 14.55 -29.77 0.22
CA THR A 32 13.71 -28.88 1.01
C THR A 32 13.58 -27.56 0.27
N THR A 33 12.50 -27.37 -0.46
CA THR A 33 12.02 -26.04 -0.85
C THR A 33 11.30 -25.44 0.34
N SER A 34 11.87 -24.39 0.93
CA SER A 34 11.16 -23.41 1.75
C SER A 34 9.84 -23.03 1.08
N PRO A 35 8.73 -22.83 1.81
CA PRO A 35 7.57 -22.15 1.23
C PRO A 35 7.93 -20.67 1.10
N ASP A 36 8.60 -20.33 0.01
CA ASP A 36 8.73 -18.95 -0.44
C ASP A 36 7.41 -18.51 -1.06
N SER A 37 6.89 -17.42 -0.50
CA SER A 37 6.09 -16.37 -1.13
C SER A 37 5.46 -16.70 -2.48
N ALA A 38 4.16 -17.03 -2.44
CA ALA A 38 3.28 -16.76 -3.56
C ALA A 38 2.06 -16.00 -3.03
N ASN A 39 2.21 -14.69 -2.85
CA ASN A 39 1.05 -13.81 -2.88
C ASN A 39 0.93 -13.28 -4.31
N PRO A 40 -0.09 -13.69 -5.10
CA PRO A 40 -0.34 -13.06 -6.38
C PRO A 40 -0.89 -11.65 -6.12
N SER A 41 -0.03 -10.63 -6.23
CA SER A 41 -0.51 -9.24 -6.33
C SER A 41 -1.42 -9.15 -7.56
N PRO A 42 -2.62 -8.54 -7.48
CA PRO A 42 -3.48 -8.37 -8.64
C PRO A 42 -2.66 -7.68 -9.73
N THR A 43 -2.72 -8.23 -10.95
CA THR A 43 -1.96 -7.79 -12.12
C THR A 43 -2.52 -6.45 -12.62
N ALA A 44 -2.39 -5.40 -11.81
CA ALA A 44 -2.78 -4.05 -12.20
C ALA A 44 -1.74 -3.55 -13.21
N ASN A 45 -2.19 -3.29 -14.44
CA ASN A 45 -1.33 -2.85 -15.53
C ASN A 45 -0.92 -1.38 -15.28
N ILE A 46 0.25 -1.15 -14.68
CA ILE A 46 0.76 0.20 -14.39
C ILE A 46 1.52 0.72 -15.62
N PRO A 47 1.16 1.89 -16.20
CA PRO A 47 1.84 2.41 -17.38
C PRO A 47 3.34 2.66 -17.16
N GLY A 48 4.14 2.32 -18.17
CA GLY A 48 5.58 2.58 -18.18
C GLY A 48 6.44 1.59 -17.39
N VAL A 49 5.85 0.60 -16.71
CA VAL A 49 6.59 -0.43 -15.95
C VAL A 49 6.07 -1.84 -16.24
N THR A 50 6.95 -2.82 -16.12
CA THR A 50 6.60 -4.25 -16.20
C THR A 50 6.52 -4.89 -14.82
N ASN A 51 7.24 -4.33 -13.84
CA ASN A 51 7.26 -4.79 -12.46
C ASN A 51 7.09 -3.62 -11.50
N VAL A 52 6.35 -3.83 -10.40
CA VAL A 52 6.11 -2.82 -9.36
C VAL A 52 7.43 -2.34 -8.72
N GLY A 53 8.45 -3.21 -8.64
CA GLY A 53 9.77 -2.85 -8.11
C GLY A 53 10.55 -1.82 -8.95
N GLU A 54 10.07 -1.47 -10.14
CA GLU A 54 10.62 -0.36 -10.94
C GLU A 54 10.14 1.02 -10.45
N ILE A 55 9.12 1.06 -9.58
CA ILE A 55 8.47 2.29 -9.13
C ILE A 55 9.15 2.80 -7.87
N ASN A 56 9.51 4.08 -7.88
CA ASN A 56 10.05 4.76 -6.72
C ASN A 56 8.91 5.39 -5.90
N PHE A 57 8.49 4.71 -4.84
CA PHE A 57 7.52 5.24 -3.89
C PHE A 57 8.17 6.25 -2.92
N THR A 58 7.63 7.45 -2.84
CA THR A 58 8.11 8.52 -1.96
C THR A 58 6.98 9.15 -1.15
N THR A 59 7.23 9.34 0.14
CA THR A 59 6.31 10.02 1.07
C THR A 59 6.64 11.52 1.19
N THR A 60 7.73 11.96 0.57
CA THR A 60 8.21 13.34 0.66
C THR A 60 7.91 14.09 -0.62
N SER A 61 7.29 15.26 -0.49
CA SER A 61 7.07 16.18 -1.60
C SER A 61 6.94 17.62 -1.15
N THR A 62 7.26 18.55 -2.04
CA THR A 62 7.03 19.97 -1.81
C THR A 62 5.58 20.29 -2.20
N GLY A 63 4.70 20.34 -1.20
CA GLY A 63 3.26 20.58 -1.39
C GLY A 63 2.45 19.30 -1.60
N ALA A 64 1.13 19.40 -1.43
CA ALA A 64 0.24 18.25 -1.59
C ALA A 64 0.16 17.83 -3.07
N GLN A 65 0.43 16.54 -3.34
CA GLN A 65 0.21 15.95 -4.67
C GLN A 65 -1.23 15.53 -4.90
N GLY A 66 -2.09 15.62 -3.89
CA GLY A 66 -3.49 15.24 -3.97
C GLY A 66 -4.03 14.72 -2.65
N PHE A 67 -5.30 14.38 -2.65
CA PHE A 67 -6.01 13.82 -1.49
C PHE A 67 -6.74 12.55 -1.87
N PHE A 68 -6.75 11.60 -0.92
CA PHE A 68 -7.69 10.51 -0.87
C PHE A 68 -8.94 11.05 -0.16
N ASP A 69 -10.01 11.29 -0.91
CA ASP A 69 -11.16 12.04 -0.39
C ASP A 69 -12.07 11.15 0.46
N ALA A 70 -12.38 9.93 0.00
CA ALA A 70 -13.35 9.07 0.69
C ALA A 70 -13.35 7.60 0.24
N VAL A 71 -13.93 6.77 1.11
CA VAL A 71 -14.28 5.35 0.87
C VAL A 71 -15.81 5.21 0.96
N ASN A 72 -16.45 4.69 -0.08
CA ASN A 72 -17.91 4.53 -0.17
C ASN A 72 -18.70 5.80 0.18
N GLY A 73 -18.19 6.97 -0.19
CA GLY A 73 -18.81 8.26 0.13
C GLY A 73 -18.46 8.83 1.52
N SER A 74 -17.80 8.06 2.38
CA SER A 74 -17.38 8.49 3.71
C SER A 74 -15.96 9.05 3.70
N ASN A 75 -15.80 10.27 4.23
CA ASN A 75 -14.49 10.92 4.46
C ASN A 75 -13.94 10.67 5.88
N ALA A 76 -14.50 9.71 6.61
CA ALA A 76 -13.99 9.33 7.92
C ALA A 76 -12.60 8.70 7.79
N THR A 77 -11.75 8.92 8.81
CA THR A 77 -10.40 8.33 8.86
C THR A 77 -10.42 6.82 9.03
N ARG A 78 -11.53 6.27 9.55
CA ARG A 78 -11.79 4.83 9.69
C ARG A 78 -13.17 4.49 9.13
N VAL A 79 -13.24 3.53 8.21
CA VAL A 79 -14.49 3.10 7.55
C VAL A 79 -14.66 1.59 7.64
N GLU A 80 -15.82 1.12 8.10
CA GLU A 80 -16.14 -0.32 8.09
C GLU A 80 -16.71 -0.70 6.73
N VAL A 81 -16.20 -1.79 6.15
CA VAL A 81 -16.59 -2.26 4.83
C VAL A 81 -16.84 -3.76 4.86
N SER A 82 -17.76 -4.19 4.01
CA SER A 82 -18.02 -5.61 3.78
C SER A 82 -16.94 -6.18 2.86
N GLY A 83 -16.31 -7.27 3.27
CA GLY A 83 -15.30 -7.99 2.48
C GLY A 83 -15.88 -8.78 1.29
N THR A 84 -17.20 -8.72 1.07
CA THR A 84 -17.89 -9.38 -0.04
C THR A 84 -18.38 -8.42 -1.12
N ASN A 85 -18.32 -7.10 -0.87
CA ASN A 85 -18.76 -6.08 -1.82
C ASN A 85 -17.56 -5.21 -2.22
N PRO A 86 -17.48 -4.78 -3.49
CA PRO A 86 -16.47 -3.81 -3.90
C PRO A 86 -16.59 -2.51 -3.09
N ILE A 87 -15.44 -1.91 -2.79
CA ILE A 87 -15.38 -0.58 -2.17
C ILE A 87 -15.04 0.45 -3.25
N ASN A 88 -15.80 1.54 -3.29
CA ASN A 88 -15.51 2.68 -4.13
C ASN A 88 -14.57 3.63 -3.39
N VAL A 89 -13.48 4.02 -4.03
CA VAL A 89 -12.51 4.96 -3.49
C VAL A 89 -12.22 6.05 -4.51
N TYR A 90 -12.06 7.28 -4.05
CA TYR A 90 -11.88 8.41 -4.95
C TYR A 90 -11.12 9.55 -4.28
N GLY A 91 -10.65 10.46 -5.13
CA GLY A 91 -9.87 11.61 -4.71
C GLY A 91 -9.46 12.49 -5.87
N TRP A 92 -8.35 13.20 -5.70
CA TRP A 92 -7.66 13.88 -6.78
C TRP A 92 -6.14 13.73 -6.65
N ALA A 93 -5.44 13.84 -7.77
CA ALA A 93 -4.00 13.73 -7.84
C ALA A 93 -3.42 14.59 -8.98
N ILE A 94 -2.30 15.24 -8.69
CA ILE A 94 -1.53 16.10 -9.60
C ILE A 94 -0.04 15.78 -9.50
N LEU A 95 0.70 16.23 -10.51
CA LEU A 95 2.16 16.32 -10.46
C LEU A 95 2.49 17.81 -10.33
N ALA A 96 2.65 18.29 -9.09
CA ALA A 96 2.77 19.72 -8.81
C ALA A 96 3.96 20.36 -9.52
N ASN A 97 5.09 19.65 -9.60
CA ASN A 97 6.30 20.05 -10.33
C ASN A 97 6.11 20.16 -11.85
N LYS A 98 5.14 19.43 -12.42
CA LYS A 98 4.83 19.43 -13.86
C LYS A 98 3.60 20.27 -14.20
N GLY A 99 2.84 20.74 -13.21
CA GLY A 99 1.66 21.57 -13.42
C GLY A 99 0.52 20.87 -14.18
N ARG A 100 0.46 19.54 -14.13
CA ARG A 100 -0.57 18.71 -14.78
C ARG A 100 -1.16 17.66 -13.83
N PRO A 101 -2.32 17.05 -14.14
CA PRO A 101 -2.79 15.86 -13.44
C PRO A 101 -1.76 14.73 -13.44
N ALA A 102 -1.78 13.88 -12.40
CA ALA A 102 -1.02 12.64 -12.39
C ALA A 102 -1.47 11.73 -13.52
N ASP A 103 -0.59 10.83 -13.99
CA ASP A 103 -0.96 9.90 -15.06
C ASP A 103 -1.99 8.91 -14.53
N ASN A 104 -1.76 8.39 -13.32
CA ASN A 104 -2.63 7.48 -12.60
C ASN A 104 -2.49 7.71 -11.09
N VAL A 105 -3.37 7.08 -10.33
CA VAL A 105 -3.18 6.84 -8.90
C VAL A 105 -2.97 5.36 -8.64
N ILE A 106 -1.83 5.03 -8.04
CA ILE A 106 -1.58 3.68 -7.55
C ILE A 106 -2.16 3.61 -6.13
N ILE A 107 -2.86 2.53 -5.80
CA ILE A 107 -3.40 2.30 -4.46
C ILE A 107 -2.73 1.07 -3.89
N THR A 108 -2.16 1.22 -2.69
CA THR A 108 -1.42 0.17 -1.98
C THR A 108 -1.92 -0.01 -0.55
N TYR A 109 -1.53 -1.12 0.07
CA TYR A 109 -1.61 -1.30 1.51
C TYR A 109 -0.34 -1.96 2.05
N GLY A 110 -0.17 -1.90 3.37
CA GLY A 110 0.95 -2.52 4.08
C GLY A 110 2.28 -1.81 3.83
N ASP A 111 3.32 -2.25 4.55
CA ASP A 111 4.65 -1.63 4.50
C ASP A 111 5.43 -1.95 3.22
N ASN A 112 5.04 -3.04 2.54
CA ASN A 112 5.64 -3.47 1.27
C ASN A 112 4.96 -2.86 0.05
N ASP A 113 4.03 -1.92 0.24
CA ASP A 113 3.29 -1.26 -0.84
C ASP A 113 2.62 -2.24 -1.80
N THR A 114 1.93 -3.25 -1.25
CA THR A 114 1.17 -4.21 -2.05
C THR A 114 0.10 -3.48 -2.86
N VAL A 115 0.23 -3.50 -4.19
CA VAL A 115 -0.68 -2.82 -5.10
C VAL A 115 -2.01 -3.56 -5.15
N VAL A 116 -3.11 -2.82 -4.96
CA VAL A 116 -4.48 -3.35 -5.02
C VAL A 116 -5.29 -2.77 -6.17
N ALA A 117 -4.94 -1.56 -6.63
CA ALA A 117 -5.61 -0.93 -7.75
C ALA A 117 -4.74 0.16 -8.40
N VAL A 118 -5.06 0.48 -9.64
CA VAL A 118 -4.48 1.59 -10.40
C VAL A 118 -5.64 2.35 -11.04
N ALA A 119 -5.89 3.56 -10.56
CA ALA A 119 -6.98 4.40 -10.99
C ALA A 119 -6.52 5.38 -12.08
N PRO A 120 -7.23 5.50 -13.21
CA PRO A 120 -6.99 6.58 -14.14
C PRO A 120 -7.35 7.93 -13.50
N VAL A 121 -6.60 8.98 -13.87
CA VAL A 121 -6.84 10.35 -13.44
C VAL A 121 -7.46 11.12 -14.60
N ASN A 122 -8.78 11.22 -14.60
CA ASN A 122 -9.56 11.81 -15.69
C ASN A 122 -10.95 12.31 -15.26
N VAL A 123 -11.21 12.40 -13.95
CA VAL A 123 -12.49 12.87 -13.41
C VAL A 123 -12.43 14.37 -13.18
N GLU A 124 -13.52 15.07 -13.53
CA GLU A 124 -13.61 16.51 -13.39
C GLU A 124 -13.57 16.97 -11.91
N ARG A 125 -12.78 18.01 -11.65
CA ARG A 125 -12.53 18.63 -10.35
C ARG A 125 -12.43 20.16 -10.46
N PRO A 126 -13.55 20.85 -10.76
CA PRO A 126 -13.57 22.32 -10.85
C PRO A 126 -13.25 23.00 -9.51
N ASP A 127 -13.50 22.32 -8.39
CA ASP A 127 -13.10 22.75 -7.05
C ASP A 127 -11.58 22.86 -6.94
N ILE A 128 -10.83 21.90 -7.48
CA ILE A 128 -9.36 21.91 -7.46
C ILE A 128 -8.78 23.00 -8.35
N VAL A 129 -9.38 23.25 -9.52
CA VAL A 129 -9.02 24.39 -10.38
C VAL A 129 -9.12 25.70 -9.60
N LYS A 130 -10.20 25.88 -8.83
CA LYS A 130 -10.43 27.08 -8.03
C LYS A 130 -9.45 27.21 -6.86
N ILE A 131 -9.18 26.11 -6.14
CA ILE A 131 -8.31 26.11 -4.96
C ILE A 131 -6.85 26.34 -5.35
N LEU A 132 -6.38 25.68 -6.41
CA LEU A 132 -4.99 25.75 -6.86
C LEU A 132 -4.75 26.82 -7.93
N ASN A 133 -5.81 27.49 -8.37
CA ASN A 133 -5.78 28.52 -9.42
C ASN A 133 -5.06 28.09 -10.69
N ASN A 134 -5.32 26.85 -11.14
CA ASN A 134 -4.71 26.28 -12.34
C ASN A 134 -5.74 25.43 -13.10
N SER A 135 -6.11 25.88 -14.31
CA SER A 135 -7.09 25.22 -15.17
C SER A 135 -6.62 23.87 -15.70
N ALA A 136 -5.31 23.60 -15.73
CA ALA A 136 -4.77 22.29 -16.13
C ALA A 136 -5.23 21.16 -15.20
N PHE A 137 -5.63 21.49 -13.96
CA PHE A 137 -6.10 20.51 -12.97
C PHE A 137 -7.58 20.16 -13.08
N ALA A 138 -8.27 20.60 -14.15
CA ALA A 138 -9.70 20.34 -14.34
C ALA A 138 -10.05 18.85 -14.30
N ASN A 139 -9.18 17.95 -14.79
CA ASN A 139 -9.40 16.51 -14.80
C ASN A 139 -8.48 15.75 -13.84
N SER A 140 -8.19 16.35 -12.67
CA SER A 140 -7.29 15.78 -11.66
C SER A 140 -7.95 14.73 -10.75
N GLY A 141 -9.25 14.50 -10.90
CA GLY A 141 -9.97 13.52 -10.09
C GLY A 141 -9.68 12.09 -10.52
N TRP A 142 -9.79 11.17 -9.58
CA TRP A 142 -9.73 9.73 -9.82
C TRP A 142 -10.83 9.03 -9.00
N ASN A 143 -11.31 7.91 -9.53
CA ASN A 143 -12.28 7.04 -8.88
C ASN A 143 -12.04 5.59 -9.35
N ILE A 144 -12.03 4.63 -8.42
CA ILE A 144 -11.93 3.21 -8.76
C ILE A 144 -12.68 2.35 -7.74
N ASN A 145 -13.15 1.18 -8.18
CA ASN A 145 -13.63 0.12 -7.30
C ASN A 145 -12.49 -0.85 -6.99
N ILE A 146 -12.27 -1.13 -5.71
CA ILE A 146 -11.38 -2.18 -5.23
C ILE A 146 -12.24 -3.37 -4.83
N ASP A 147 -11.88 -4.57 -5.26
CA ASP A 147 -12.51 -5.79 -4.76
C ASP A 147 -12.08 -6.02 -3.30
N ALA A 148 -13.00 -5.80 -2.35
CA ALA A 148 -12.69 -5.96 -0.94
C ALA A 148 -12.34 -7.41 -0.57
N ALA A 149 -12.73 -8.38 -1.39
CA ALA A 149 -12.37 -9.78 -1.17
C ALA A 149 -10.86 -10.02 -1.27
N THR A 150 -10.13 -9.19 -2.03
CA THR A 150 -8.67 -9.30 -2.18
C THR A 150 -7.89 -8.66 -1.03
N LEU A 151 -8.57 -7.95 -0.13
CA LEU A 151 -7.94 -7.30 1.01
C LEU A 151 -7.88 -8.25 2.23
N PRO A 152 -6.89 -8.10 3.12
CA PRO A 152 -6.87 -8.82 4.40
C PRO A 152 -8.13 -8.53 5.23
N GLU A 153 -8.55 -9.51 6.05
CA GLU A 153 -9.60 -9.25 7.04
C GLU A 153 -9.08 -8.33 8.15
N GLY A 154 -9.95 -7.52 8.73
CA GLY A 154 -9.60 -6.59 9.79
C GLY A 154 -9.09 -5.24 9.28
N SER A 155 -8.21 -4.62 10.05
CA SER A 155 -7.72 -3.26 9.79
C SER A 155 -6.70 -3.23 8.65
N VAL A 156 -6.95 -2.39 7.65
CA VAL A 156 -6.10 -2.16 6.49
C VAL A 156 -5.97 -0.66 6.26
N ILE A 157 -4.74 -0.14 6.26
CA ILE A 157 -4.48 1.25 5.89
C ILE A 157 -4.24 1.31 4.38
N LEU A 158 -5.09 2.04 3.67
CA LEU A 158 -4.90 2.32 2.26
C LEU A 158 -4.00 3.54 2.08
N LYS A 159 -3.05 3.42 1.16
CA LYS A 159 -2.21 4.51 0.67
C LYS A 159 -2.51 4.73 -0.80
N ALA A 160 -2.58 6.00 -1.21
CA ALA A 160 -2.71 6.38 -2.61
C ALA A 160 -1.50 7.21 -3.02
N TRP A 161 -1.10 7.09 -4.29
CA TRP A 161 0.12 7.69 -4.80
C TRP A 161 -0.14 8.34 -6.16
N ALA A 162 0.18 9.62 -6.30
CA ALA A 162 0.24 10.30 -7.59
C ALA A 162 1.40 9.73 -8.40
N TYR A 163 1.11 9.07 -9.52
CA TYR A 163 2.10 8.39 -10.33
C TYR A 163 2.49 9.18 -11.57
N ASP A 164 3.79 9.28 -11.80
CA ASP A 164 4.44 9.86 -12.96
C ASP A 164 5.12 8.75 -13.76
N SER A 165 4.52 8.38 -14.89
CA SER A 165 5.01 7.27 -15.72
C SER A 165 6.31 7.61 -16.46
N GLU A 166 6.64 8.89 -16.65
CA GLU A 166 7.87 9.32 -17.30
C GLU A 166 9.09 9.09 -16.40
N THR A 167 8.94 9.35 -15.10
CA THR A 167 10.01 9.19 -14.10
C THR A 167 9.90 7.90 -13.30
N LYS A 168 8.77 7.18 -13.41
CA LYS A 168 8.41 6.01 -12.60
C LYS A 168 8.37 6.33 -11.10
N GLU A 169 8.00 7.56 -10.77
CA GLU A 169 7.88 8.02 -9.39
C GLU A 169 6.42 7.99 -8.93
N ALA A 170 6.19 7.54 -7.71
CA ALA A 170 4.88 7.50 -7.07
C ALA A 170 4.95 8.29 -5.76
N THR A 171 4.29 9.44 -5.70
CA THR A 171 4.33 10.32 -4.52
C THR A 171 3.05 10.23 -3.72
N GLN A 172 3.16 10.01 -2.41
CA GLN A 172 2.00 9.76 -1.56
C GLN A 172 1.03 10.96 -1.49
N LEU A 173 -0.27 10.65 -1.51
CA LEU A 173 -1.34 11.62 -1.26
C LEU A 173 -1.48 11.89 0.26
N THR A 174 -2.10 13.02 0.63
CA THR A 174 -2.13 13.50 2.02
C THR A 174 -2.91 12.62 3.00
N THR A 175 -3.93 11.89 2.56
CA THR A 175 -4.81 11.10 3.43
C THR A 175 -4.63 9.61 3.17
N THR A 176 -4.57 8.83 4.25
CA THR A 176 -4.47 7.36 4.23
C THR A 176 -5.57 6.75 5.10
N PRO A 177 -6.76 6.48 4.54
CA PRO A 177 -7.87 5.96 5.34
C PRO A 177 -7.58 4.54 5.85
N GLU A 178 -7.98 4.29 7.09
CA GLU A 178 -8.12 2.94 7.62
C GLU A 178 -9.47 2.37 7.17
N ILE A 179 -9.47 1.19 6.60
CA ILE A 179 -10.68 0.41 6.36
C ILE A 179 -10.66 -0.82 7.26
N VAL A 180 -11.83 -1.21 7.77
CA VAL A 180 -11.99 -2.44 8.54
C VAL A 180 -12.87 -3.38 7.75
N VAL A 181 -12.23 -4.40 7.19
CA VAL A 181 -12.85 -5.40 6.33
C VAL A 181 -13.47 -6.50 7.20
N THR A 182 -14.77 -6.74 7.02
CA THR A 182 -15.55 -7.74 7.77
C THR A 182 -16.08 -8.84 6.83
N ARG A 183 -16.00 -10.11 7.26
CA ARG A 183 -16.47 -11.27 6.49
C ARG A 183 -17.54 -12.06 7.23
#